data_AF-A0A2W0BXP3-F1
#
_entry.id   AF-A0A2W0BXP3-F1
#
_cell.length_a   1.000
_cell.length_b   1.000
_cell.length_c   1.000
_cell.angle_alpha   90.00
_cell.angle_beta   90.00
_cell.angle_gamma   90.00
#
_symmetry.space_group_name_H-M   'P 1'
#
loop_
_entity.id
_entity.type
_entity.pdbx_description
1 polymer ?
#
loop_
_entity_poly.entity_id
_entity_poly.type
_entity_poly.pdbx_seq_one_letter_code
_entity_poly.pdbx_strand_id
1 'polypeptide(L)'
;MKSILAAALFLAASSAFAKEPVFHQQGTITAMDGVECGVDENSGKSFAGEVLGTDGAHKKTRQLLCQEYVLKTDRVLYRIRPRDEKHPMLLPVGERAEFRIKKDKLLLAVPELDGKEREYSVTSMQMIRPEPGATQSAMVK
;
A
#
# COMPACT_ATOMS: atom_id res chain seq x y z
N MET A 1 -26.29 20.41 51.94
CA MET A 1 -26.18 21.07 50.62
C MET A 1 -24.73 21.23 50.12
N LYS A 2 -23.69 21.12 50.95
CA LYS A 2 -22.27 21.28 50.54
C LYS A 2 -21.63 20.01 49.93
N SER A 3 -22.11 18.82 50.30
CA SER A 3 -21.57 17.54 49.77
C SER A 3 -22.02 17.19 48.36
N ILE A 4 -23.09 17.80 47.84
CA ILE A 4 -23.61 17.49 46.50
C ILE A 4 -22.76 18.16 45.40
N LEU A 5 -22.19 19.33 45.70
CA LEU A 5 -21.30 20.06 44.79
C LEU A 5 -19.95 19.37 44.59
N ALA A 6 -19.46 18.60 45.57
CA ALA A 6 -18.19 17.88 45.46
C ALA A 6 -18.25 16.65 44.54
N ALA A 7 -19.42 16.01 44.41
CA ALA A 7 -19.58 14.82 43.58
C ALA A 7 -19.65 15.12 42.07
N ALA A 8 -20.12 16.31 41.69
CA ALA A 8 -20.24 16.71 40.28
C ALA A 8 -18.88 17.04 39.63
N LEU A 9 -17.88 17.47 40.42
CA LEU A 9 -16.55 17.82 39.91
C LEU A 9 -15.68 16.60 39.57
N PHE A 10 -15.94 15.43 40.15
CA PHE A 10 -15.19 14.20 39.83
C PHE A 10 -15.66 13.50 38.54
N LEU A 11 -16.88 13.77 38.08
CA LEU A 11 -17.44 13.14 36.86
C LEU A 11 -17.00 13.84 35.56
N ALA A 12 -16.44 15.05 35.63
CA ALA A 12 -16.04 15.82 34.45
C ALA A 12 -14.62 15.50 33.92
N ALA A 13 -13.83 14.68 34.62
CA ALA A 13 -12.42 14.42 34.26
C ALA A 13 -12.19 13.17 33.39
N SER A 14 -13.23 12.46 32.96
CA SER A 14 -13.07 11.15 32.30
C SER A 14 -13.15 11.15 30.77
N SER A 15 -13.18 12.30 30.10
CA SER A 15 -13.10 12.36 28.63
C SER A 15 -11.65 12.28 28.13
N ALA A 16 -10.88 11.31 28.61
CA ALA A 16 -9.70 10.86 27.90
C ALA A 16 -10.19 10.12 26.65
N PHE A 17 -10.28 10.83 25.52
CA PHE A 17 -10.40 10.20 24.21
C PHE A 17 -9.15 9.34 24.01
N ALA A 18 -9.24 8.07 24.40
CA ALA A 18 -8.23 7.08 24.08
C ALA A 18 -8.21 6.96 22.57
N LYS A 19 -7.23 7.61 21.94
CA LYS A 19 -6.94 7.46 20.52
C LYS A 19 -6.52 6.00 20.35
N GLU A 20 -7.43 5.18 19.83
CA GLU A 20 -7.24 3.74 19.63
C GLU A 20 -5.83 3.49 19.08
N PRO A 21 -5.01 2.62 19.71
CA PRO A 21 -3.65 2.39 19.26
C PRO A 21 -3.71 1.81 17.84
N VAL A 22 -3.22 2.58 16.88
CA VAL A 22 -3.11 2.12 15.51
C VAL A 22 -1.93 1.16 15.45
N PHE A 23 -2.22 -0.11 15.22
CA PHE A 23 -1.18 -1.12 15.06
C PHE A 23 -0.54 -1.01 13.67
N HIS A 24 0.72 -0.58 13.64
CA HIS A 24 1.55 -0.58 12.45
C HIS A 24 2.40 -1.85 12.41
N GLN A 25 2.39 -2.51 11.26
CA GLN A 25 3.30 -3.61 10.93
C GLN A 25 4.55 -3.04 10.26
N GLN A 26 5.65 -3.76 10.38
CA GLN A 26 6.90 -3.41 9.71
C GLN A 26 7.19 -4.39 8.58
N GLY A 27 7.81 -3.88 7.52
CA GLY A 27 8.33 -4.68 6.42
C GLY A 27 9.46 -3.96 5.71
N THR A 28 10.00 -4.61 4.68
CA THR A 28 11.07 -4.07 3.84
C THR A 28 10.61 -4.10 2.39
N ILE A 29 10.86 -3.02 1.66
CA ILE A 29 10.61 -2.96 0.22
C ILE A 29 11.78 -3.69 -0.46
N THR A 30 11.51 -4.86 -1.04
CA THR A 30 12.58 -5.75 -1.54
C THR A 30 12.78 -5.66 -3.05
N ALA A 31 11.76 -5.25 -3.80
CA ALA A 31 11.84 -5.12 -5.25
C ALA A 31 10.80 -4.12 -5.79
N MET A 32 11.04 -3.70 -7.02
CA MET A 32 10.12 -2.93 -7.85
C MET A 32 10.10 -3.56 -9.25
N ASP A 33 8.92 -3.92 -9.73
CA ASP A 33 8.67 -4.54 -11.03
C ASP A 33 7.74 -3.65 -11.88
N GLY A 34 7.94 -3.64 -13.19
CA GLY A 34 6.98 -3.10 -14.15
C GLY A 34 6.09 -4.22 -14.68
N VAL A 35 4.82 -4.24 -14.30
CA VAL A 35 3.88 -5.30 -14.67
C VAL A 35 2.84 -4.80 -15.66
N GLU A 36 2.47 -5.64 -16.64
CA GLU A 36 1.37 -5.34 -17.55
C GLU A 36 0.08 -5.16 -16.75
N CYS A 37 -0.56 -4.00 -16.92
CA CYS A 37 -1.73 -3.63 -16.12
C CYS A 37 -2.87 -3.00 -16.93
N GLY A 38 -2.68 -2.76 -18.21
CA GLY A 38 -3.69 -2.18 -19.09
C GLY A 38 -3.23 -2.14 -20.55
N VAL A 39 -4.11 -1.64 -21.41
CA VAL A 39 -3.82 -1.38 -22.82
C VAL A 39 -4.12 0.09 -23.10
N ASP A 40 -3.14 0.79 -23.68
CA ASP A 40 -3.33 2.12 -24.23
C ASP A 40 -3.84 1.97 -25.65
N GLU A 41 -5.15 2.16 -25.84
CA GLU A 41 -5.68 2.49 -27.15
C GLU A 41 -5.41 3.97 -27.40
N ASN A 42 -4.22 4.29 -27.90
CA ASN A 42 -3.90 5.63 -28.32
C ASN A 42 -4.71 5.95 -29.60
N SER A 43 -6.01 6.25 -29.44
CA SER A 43 -6.86 6.79 -30.48
C SER A 43 -6.55 8.28 -30.62
N GLY A 44 -5.40 8.59 -31.22
CA GLY A 44 -5.17 9.91 -31.79
C GLY A 44 -6.25 10.20 -32.82
N LYS A 45 -7.31 10.92 -32.40
CA LYS A 45 -8.42 11.44 -33.22
C LYS A 45 -9.31 10.36 -33.88
N SER A 46 -10.42 9.96 -33.23
CA SER A 46 -11.63 9.57 -33.98
C SER A 46 -12.89 9.51 -33.11
N PHE A 47 -13.31 10.62 -32.51
CA PHE A 47 -14.73 10.79 -32.16
C PHE A 47 -15.52 11.45 -33.32
N ALA A 48 -14.85 11.72 -34.45
CA ALA A 48 -15.44 12.34 -35.64
C ALA A 48 -15.35 11.45 -36.91
N GLY A 49 -14.99 10.17 -36.78
CA GLY A 49 -14.78 9.26 -37.92
C GLY A 49 -15.72 8.07 -38.01
N GLU A 50 -16.70 7.92 -37.11
CA GLU A 50 -17.66 6.80 -37.12
C GLU A 50 -18.82 7.00 -38.13
N VAL A 51 -18.58 7.74 -39.22
CA VAL A 51 -19.55 7.96 -40.30
C VAL A 51 -19.04 7.44 -41.65
N LEU A 52 -17.76 7.12 -41.80
CA LEU A 52 -17.21 6.67 -43.08
C LEU A 52 -16.52 5.32 -42.90
N GLY A 53 -17.25 4.27 -43.25
CA GLY A 53 -16.77 2.89 -43.28
C GLY A 53 -15.65 2.72 -44.31
N THR A 54 -14.42 3.00 -43.90
CA THR A 54 -13.21 2.57 -44.59
C THR A 54 -12.46 1.57 -43.72
N ASP A 55 -12.24 0.43 -44.35
CA ASP A 55 -11.45 -0.71 -43.96
C ASP A 55 -9.99 -0.36 -43.64
N GLY A 56 -9.43 -0.98 -42.60
CA GLY A 56 -7.98 -0.96 -42.35
C GLY A 56 -7.47 0.06 -41.32
N ALA A 57 -8.18 0.27 -40.21
CA ALA A 57 -7.59 0.96 -39.07
C ALA A 57 -6.59 0.04 -38.34
N HIS A 58 -5.29 0.17 -38.65
CA HIS A 58 -4.22 -0.41 -37.85
C HIS A 58 -4.28 0.14 -36.41
N LYS A 59 -5.02 -0.55 -35.54
CA LYS A 59 -5.03 -0.29 -34.09
C LYS A 59 -3.68 -0.72 -33.51
N LYS A 60 -2.79 0.23 -33.22
CA LYS A 60 -1.59 -0.03 -32.40
C LYS A 60 -1.99 -0.02 -30.93
N THR A 61 -2.51 -1.13 -30.44
CA THR A 61 -2.69 -1.36 -28.99
C THR A 61 -1.33 -1.48 -28.34
N ARG A 62 -0.95 -0.55 -27.45
CA ARG A 62 0.29 -0.65 -26.68
C ARG A 62 -0.02 -1.11 -25.26
N GLN A 63 0.66 -2.15 -24.77
CA GLN A 63 0.53 -2.58 -23.38
C GLN A 63 1.08 -1.50 -22.43
N LEU A 64 0.31 -1.18 -21.39
CA LEU A 64 0.70 -0.28 -20.30
C LEU A 64 1.36 -1.11 -19.18
N LEU A 65 2.50 -0.60 -18.70
CA LEU A 65 3.22 -1.16 -17.56
C LEU A 65 2.95 -0.31 -16.32
N CYS A 66 2.44 -0.93 -15.26
CA CYS A 66 2.26 -0.32 -13.95
C CYS A 66 3.40 -0.68 -13.02
N GLN A 67 3.67 0.23 -12.10
CA GLN A 67 4.67 0.05 -11.08
C GLN A 67 4.13 -0.81 -9.93
N GLU A 68 4.77 -1.94 -9.67
CA GLU A 68 4.42 -2.85 -8.58
C GLU A 68 5.63 -3.05 -7.65
N TYR A 69 5.41 -2.94 -6.35
CA TYR A 69 6.45 -3.10 -5.33
C TYR A 69 6.24 -4.37 -4.52
N VAL A 70 7.33 -4.95 -4.05
CA VAL A 70 7.31 -6.13 -3.17
C VAL A 70 7.63 -5.71 -1.74
N LEU A 71 6.61 -5.70 -0.88
CA LEU A 71 6.73 -5.47 0.55
C LEU A 71 6.84 -6.82 1.28
N LYS A 72 8.03 -7.10 1.83
CA LYS A 72 8.32 -8.33 2.55
C LYS A 72 8.21 -8.10 4.06
N THR A 73 7.47 -8.97 4.73
CA THR A 73 7.44 -9.08 6.19
C THR A 73 8.09 -10.40 6.61
N ASP A 74 8.05 -10.76 7.89
CA ASP A 74 8.57 -12.04 8.38
C ASP A 74 7.82 -13.26 7.82
N ARG A 75 6.52 -13.09 7.50
CA ARG A 75 5.62 -14.21 7.16
C ARG A 75 4.96 -14.07 5.79
N VAL A 76 4.89 -12.85 5.25
CA VAL A 76 4.10 -12.55 4.07
C VAL A 76 4.87 -11.63 3.13
N LEU A 77 4.80 -11.95 1.84
CA LEU A 77 5.25 -11.13 0.73
C LEU A 77 4.00 -10.52 0.06
N TYR A 78 3.88 -9.20 0.14
CA TYR A 78 2.82 -8.44 -0.49
C TYR A 78 3.32 -7.83 -1.79
N ARG A 79 2.55 -7.97 -2.87
CA ARG A 79 2.74 -7.15 -4.08
C ARG A 79 1.76 -6.00 -4.04
N ILE A 80 2.28 -4.77 -4.08
CA ILE A 80 1.50 -3.54 -3.87
C ILE A 80 1.66 -2.57 -5.04
N ARG A 81 0.60 -1.85 -5.37
CA ARG A 81 0.59 -0.81 -6.42
C ARG A 81 0.10 0.53 -5.88
N PRO A 82 0.73 1.66 -6.25
CA PRO A 82 0.20 2.98 -5.90
C PRO A 82 -1.23 3.14 -6.40
N ARG A 83 -2.12 3.72 -5.58
CA ARG A 83 -3.46 4.11 -6.05
C ARG A 83 -3.50 5.45 -6.76
N ASP A 84 -2.57 6.34 -6.43
CA ASP A 84 -2.40 7.61 -7.11
C ASP A 84 -1.46 7.44 -8.31
N GLU A 85 -2.05 7.30 -9.49
CA GLU A 85 -1.32 7.20 -10.76
C GLU A 85 -0.82 8.55 -11.28
N LYS A 86 -1.29 9.68 -10.73
CA LYS A 86 -0.89 11.02 -11.21
C LYS A 86 0.49 11.41 -10.70
N HIS A 87 0.80 11.04 -9.46
CA HIS A 87 2.09 11.35 -8.85
C HIS A 87 2.64 10.14 -8.07
N PRO A 88 2.89 9.00 -8.76
CA PRO A 88 3.43 7.82 -8.11
C PRO A 88 4.84 8.15 -7.63
N MET A 89 5.02 8.12 -6.31
CA MET A 89 6.33 8.30 -5.70
C MET A 89 7.10 6.99 -5.75
N LEU A 90 8.38 7.08 -6.11
CA LEU A 90 9.28 5.94 -6.09
C LEU A 90 9.60 5.54 -4.65
N LEU A 91 9.37 4.28 -4.33
CA LEU A 91 9.74 3.72 -3.03
C LEU A 91 11.20 3.23 -3.06
N PRO A 92 12.03 3.59 -2.06
CA PRO A 92 13.41 3.13 -2.00
C PRO A 92 13.45 1.62 -1.69
N VAL A 93 14.10 0.88 -2.58
CA VAL A 93 14.30 -0.57 -2.40
C VAL A 93 15.43 -0.81 -1.40
N GLY A 94 15.22 -1.74 -0.49
CA GLY A 94 16.09 -2.07 0.64
C GLY A 94 15.66 -1.42 1.95
N GLU A 95 14.79 -0.41 1.90
CA GLU A 95 14.41 0.36 3.08
C GLU A 95 13.22 -0.23 3.83
N ARG A 96 13.13 0.14 5.11
CA ARG A 96 12.04 -0.25 5.99
C ARG A 96 10.81 0.59 5.71
N ALA A 97 9.66 -0.03 5.90
CA ALA A 97 8.38 0.65 5.78
C ALA A 97 7.45 0.20 6.90
N GLU A 98 6.69 1.15 7.41
CA GLU A 98 5.60 0.91 8.34
C GLU A 98 4.30 0.89 7.57
N PHE A 99 3.43 -0.08 7.84
CA PHE A 99 2.17 -0.17 7.14
C PHE A 99 1.05 -0.68 8.01
N ARG A 100 -0.18 -0.36 7.60
CA ARG A 100 -1.39 -0.93 8.14
C ARG A 100 -2.38 -1.19 7.04
N ILE A 101 -3.18 -2.24 7.21
CA ILE A 101 -4.26 -2.55 6.28
C ILE A 101 -5.54 -1.94 6.85
N LYS A 102 -6.19 -1.09 6.07
CA LYS A 102 -7.45 -0.45 6.42
C LYS A 102 -8.46 -0.70 5.30
N LYS A 103 -9.46 -1.54 5.58
CA LYS A 103 -10.46 -2.00 4.60
C LYS A 103 -9.78 -2.67 3.40
N ASP A 104 -9.86 -2.05 2.23
CA ASP A 104 -9.34 -2.52 0.94
C ASP A 104 -7.97 -1.92 0.59
N LYS A 105 -7.37 -1.10 1.48
CA LYS A 105 -6.16 -0.35 1.22
C LYS A 105 -5.05 -0.70 2.18
N LEU A 106 -3.82 -0.65 1.68
CA LEU A 106 -2.60 -0.68 2.47
C LEU A 106 -2.09 0.75 2.60
N LEU A 107 -2.03 1.26 3.83
CA LEU A 107 -1.46 2.56 4.15
C LEU A 107 0.01 2.33 4.48
N LEU A 108 0.92 2.81 3.63
CA LEU A 108 2.36 2.64 3.75
C LEU A 108 3.02 3.99 4.10
N ALA A 109 3.91 3.99 5.07
CA ALA A 109 4.80 5.10 5.40
C ALA A 109 6.26 4.60 5.35
N VAL A 110 7.13 5.37 4.71
CA VAL A 110 8.57 5.09 4.64
C VAL A 110 9.29 6.20 5.41
N PRO A 111 9.84 5.91 6.60
CA PRO A 111 10.53 6.89 7.43
C PRO A 111 11.67 7.62 6.70
N GLU A 112 12.39 6.92 5.84
CA GLU A 112 13.56 7.43 5.10
C GLU A 112 13.20 8.42 3.97
N LEU A 113 11.91 8.53 3.62
CA LEU A 113 11.41 9.50 2.65
C LEU A 113 10.84 10.75 3.35
N ASP A 114 9.55 10.72 3.67
CA ASP A 114 8.81 11.81 4.31
C ASP A 114 7.96 11.33 5.51
N GLY A 115 7.96 10.02 5.79
CA GLY A 115 7.15 9.38 6.83
C GLY A 115 5.63 9.51 6.62
N LYS A 116 5.16 9.99 5.46
CA LYS A 116 3.74 10.20 5.22
C LYS A 116 3.08 8.91 4.78
N GLU A 117 1.89 8.64 5.33
CA GLU A 117 1.07 7.52 4.88
C GLU A 117 0.53 7.76 3.46
N ARG A 118 0.68 6.75 2.62
CA ARG A 118 0.18 6.74 1.24
C ARG A 118 -0.60 5.47 0.97
N GLU A 119 -1.60 5.57 0.09
CA GLU A 119 -2.50 4.48 -0.22
C GLU A 119 -1.97 3.59 -1.34
N TYR A 120 -1.92 2.29 -1.06
CA TYR A 120 -1.56 1.24 -2.01
C TYR A 120 -2.67 0.20 -2.09
N SER A 121 -2.84 -0.38 -3.27
CA SER A 121 -3.64 -1.58 -3.50
C SER A 121 -2.76 -2.82 -3.37
N VAL A 122 -3.25 -3.87 -2.73
CA VAL A 122 -2.58 -5.17 -2.67
C VAL A 122 -3.01 -5.99 -3.89
N THR A 123 -2.09 -6.25 -4.82
CA THR A 123 -2.34 -7.10 -6.01
C THR A 123 -2.25 -8.58 -5.66
N SER A 124 -1.29 -8.97 -4.81
CA SER A 124 -1.12 -10.36 -4.40
C SER A 124 -0.50 -10.48 -3.01
N MET A 125 -0.73 -11.62 -2.38
CA MET A 125 -0.22 -11.95 -1.05
C MET A 125 0.27 -13.39 -1.02
N GLN A 126 1.52 -13.61 -0.64
CA GLN A 126 2.13 -14.94 -0.61
C GLN A 126 2.76 -15.19 0.77
N MET A 127 2.48 -16.36 1.36
CA MET A 127 3.13 -16.76 2.61
C MET A 127 4.58 -17.13 2.33
N ILE A 128 5.50 -16.57 3.11
CA ILE A 128 6.92 -16.90 3.06
C ILE A 128 7.09 -18.21 3.79
N ARG A 129 7.65 -19.22 3.10
CA ARG A 129 8.05 -20.45 3.77
C ARG A 129 9.23 -20.13 4.68
N PRO A 130 9.20 -20.56 5.95
CA PRO A 130 10.39 -20.44 6.79
C PRO A 130 11.51 -21.28 6.15
N GLU A 131 12.64 -20.64 5.86
CA GLU A 131 13.86 -21.32 5.43
C GLU A 131 14.26 -22.33 6.51
N PRO A 132 14.40 -23.64 6.19
CA PRO A 132 14.61 -24.70 7.19
C PRO A 132 16.01 -24.67 7.90
N GLY A 133 16.73 -23.55 7.89
CA GLY A 133 18.09 -23.43 8.44
C GLY A 133 18.28 -22.41 9.57
N ALA A 134 17.31 -21.54 9.89
CA ALA A 134 17.53 -20.43 10.83
C ALA A 134 17.44 -20.82 12.33
N THR A 135 17.02 -22.05 12.66
CA THR A 135 16.75 -22.46 14.05
C THR A 135 17.94 -23.14 14.77
N GLN A 136 19.08 -23.37 14.10
CA GLN A 136 20.16 -24.18 14.70
C GLN A 136 21.19 -23.42 15.55
N SER A 137 21.20 -22.08 15.59
CA SER A 137 22.22 -21.33 16.36
C SER A 137 21.81 -20.93 17.78
N ALA A 138 20.58 -21.22 18.23
CA ALA A 138 20.14 -20.85 19.59
C ALA A 138 20.37 -21.95 20.64
N MET A 139 21.01 -23.07 20.28
CA MET A 139 21.20 -24.22 21.19
C MET A 139 22.59 -24.83 21.04
N VAL A 140 23.64 -24.02 21.23
CA VAL A 140 24.97 -24.54 21.59
C VAL A 140 25.45 -23.81 22.84
N LYS A 141 25.17 -24.50 23.95
CA LYS A 141 25.90 -24.61 25.23
C LYS A 141 26.94 -23.55 25.60
#